data_AF-A0A970ZPM6-F1
#
_entry.id   AF-A0A970ZPM6-F1
#
_cell.length_a   1.000
_cell.length_b   1.000
_cell.length_c   1.000
_cell.angle_alpha   90.00
_cell.angle_beta   90.00
_cell.angle_gamma   90.00
#
_symmetry.space_group_name_H-M   'P 1'
#
loop_
_entity.id
_entity.type
_entity.pdbx_description
1 polymer ?
#
loop_
_entity_poly.entity_id
_entity_poly.type
_entity_poly.pdbx_seq_one_letter_code
_entity_poly.pdbx_strand_id
1 'polypeptide(L)'
;TKVIALSMHSDRRYVTGMLSAGASGYILKHCAFEELSRAIHTVLSDQVYLSPAIAGIVVKELSQPAGGRARRQRSGLSMLTSREREVLQLISEGHSAREIAQRLNLSVKTIETHRRQVMEKLGIRSVAELTKFAIREGLTSLDK
;
A
#
# COMPACT_ATOMS: atom_id res chain seq x y z
N THR A 1 -7.86 23.93 9.46
CA THR A 1 -8.75 22.87 10.00
C THR A 1 -7.90 21.78 10.60
N LYS A 2 -8.28 21.26 11.77
CA LYS A 2 -7.61 20.12 12.40
C LYS A 2 -8.40 18.85 12.14
N VAL A 3 -7.71 17.76 11.79
CA VAL A 3 -8.36 16.50 11.40
C VAL A 3 -7.85 15.37 12.30
N ILE A 4 -8.76 14.63 12.92
CA ILE A 4 -8.45 13.43 13.71
C ILE A 4 -9.07 12.24 12.99
N ALA A 5 -8.24 11.26 12.65
CA ALA A 5 -8.70 9.99 12.10
C ALA A 5 -9.17 9.07 13.23
N LEU A 6 -10.42 8.60 13.13
CA LEU A 6 -10.98 7.59 14.04
C LEU A 6 -11.25 6.32 13.25
N SER A 7 -10.50 5.24 13.51
CA SER A 7 -10.53 4.02 12.70
C SER A 7 -10.42 2.76 13.53
N MET A 8 -11.00 1.65 13.09
CA MET A 8 -10.73 0.34 13.70
C MET A 8 -9.37 -0.23 13.31
N HIS A 9 -8.77 0.29 12.24
CA HIS A 9 -7.53 -0.23 11.69
C HIS A 9 -6.34 0.36 12.43
N SER A 10 -5.51 -0.50 13.02
CA SER A 10 -4.19 -0.14 13.54
C SER A 10 -3.08 -0.42 12.52
N ASP A 11 -3.40 -0.92 11.33
CA ASP A 11 -2.38 -1.25 10.34
C ASP A 11 -1.58 -0.01 9.93
N ARG A 12 -0.27 -0.19 9.89
CA ARG A 12 0.69 0.88 9.59
C ARG A 12 0.32 1.70 8.35
N ARG A 13 -0.15 1.05 7.28
CA ARG A 13 -0.45 1.73 6.00
C ARG A 13 -1.52 2.82 6.16
N TYR A 14 -2.56 2.56 6.95
CA TYR A 14 -3.64 3.53 7.17
C TYR A 14 -3.16 4.69 8.06
N VAL A 15 -2.42 4.37 9.12
CA VAL A 15 -1.83 5.37 10.01
C VAL A 15 -0.92 6.32 9.24
N THR A 16 0.05 5.78 8.51
CA THR A 16 1.04 6.58 7.77
C THR A 16 0.41 7.36 6.63
N GLY A 17 -0.57 6.77 5.94
CA GLY A 17 -1.32 7.43 4.87
C GLY A 17 -2.08 8.65 5.40
N MET A 18 -2.81 8.50 6.52
CA MET A 18 -3.54 9.60 7.13
C MET A 18 -2.62 10.71 7.63
N LEU A 19 -1.51 10.36 8.28
CA LEU A 19 -0.54 11.35 8.75
C LEU A 19 0.12 12.09 7.57
N SER A 20 0.48 11.37 6.50
CA SER A 20 1.04 11.99 5.28
C SER A 20 0.05 12.90 4.57
N ALA A 21 -1.25 12.63 4.69
CA ALA A 21 -2.32 13.48 4.17
C ALA A 21 -2.61 14.72 5.05
N GLY A 22 -1.88 14.90 6.16
CA GLY A 22 -2.01 16.07 7.04
C GLY A 22 -2.96 15.87 8.22
N ALA A 23 -3.35 14.63 8.54
CA ALA A 23 -4.10 14.38 9.77
C ALA A 23 -3.29 14.82 11.00
N SER A 24 -3.94 15.55 11.89
CA SER A 24 -3.37 16.05 13.14
C SER A 24 -3.47 15.02 14.27
N GLY A 25 -4.21 13.91 14.09
CA GLY A 25 -4.19 12.81 15.03
C GLY A 25 -4.80 11.52 14.49
N TYR A 26 -4.53 10.41 15.19
CA TYR A 26 -5.05 9.07 14.87
C TYR A 26 -5.40 8.29 16.14
N ILE A 27 -6.66 7.87 16.24
CA ILE A 27 -7.23 7.17 17.39
C ILE A 27 -7.94 5.91 16.91
N LEU A 28 -7.86 4.84 17.70
CA LEU A 28 -8.60 3.63 17.42
C LEU A 28 -10.07 3.78 17.86
N LYS A 29 -11.01 3.27 17.07
CA LYS A 29 -12.46 3.38 17.35
C LYS A 29 -12.88 2.74 18.68
N HIS A 30 -12.09 1.83 19.24
CA HIS A 30 -12.34 1.18 20.53
C HIS A 30 -11.69 1.90 21.72
N CYS A 31 -11.04 3.04 21.49
CA CYS A 31 -10.49 3.88 22.54
C CYS A 31 -11.58 4.43 23.45
N ALA A 32 -11.25 4.67 24.72
CA ALA A 32 -12.17 5.27 25.68
C ALA A 32 -12.54 6.71 25.25
N PHE A 33 -13.75 7.15 25.60
CA PHE A 33 -14.23 8.51 25.29
C PHE A 33 -13.28 9.61 25.82
N GLU A 34 -12.69 9.40 26.99
CA GLU A 34 -11.69 10.31 27.57
C GLU A 34 -10.45 10.48 26.68
N GLU A 35 -10.07 9.44 25.93
CA GLU A 35 -8.94 9.50 25.02
C GLU A 35 -9.24 10.39 23.80
N LEU A 36 -10.45 10.28 23.26
CA LEU A 36 -10.91 11.17 22.20
C LEU A 36 -10.95 12.63 22.66
N SER A 37 -11.48 12.87 23.86
CA SER A 37 -11.53 14.22 24.45
C SER A 37 -10.11 14.81 24.59
N ARG A 38 -9.18 14.05 25.17
CA ARG A 38 -7.76 14.45 25.27
C ARG A 38 -7.17 14.76 23.90
N ALA A 39 -7.41 13.90 22.91
CA ALA A 39 -6.89 14.08 21.57
C ALA A 39 -7.38 15.36 20.90
N ILE A 40 -8.68 15.69 21.06
CA ILE A 40 -9.25 16.94 20.55
C ILE A 40 -8.52 18.13 21.16
N HIS A 41 -8.38 18.18 22.48
CA HIS A 41 -7.67 19.27 23.16
C HIS A 41 -6.20 19.37 22.72
N THR A 42 -5.48 18.26 22.63
CA THR A 42 -4.08 18.23 22.15
C THR A 42 -3.95 18.80 20.74
N VAL A 43 -4.84 18.39 19.84
CA VAL A 43 -4.81 18.79 18.43
C VAL A 43 -5.20 20.25 18.22
N LEU A 44 -6.09 20.78 19.07
CA LEU A 44 -6.42 22.20 19.10
C LEU A 44 -5.25 23.05 19.62
N SER A 45 -4.38 22.50 20.46
CA SER A 45 -3.12 23.14 20.90
C SER A 45 -1.97 22.97 19.91
N ASP A 46 -2.27 22.78 18.62
CA ASP A 46 -1.29 22.58 17.53
C ASP A 46 -0.34 21.38 17.69
N GLN A 47 -0.68 20.43 18.56
CA GLN A 47 0.12 19.21 18.74
C GLN A 47 -0.50 18.00 18.04
N VAL A 48 0.33 17.02 17.69
CA VAL A 48 -0.15 15.76 17.09
C VAL A 48 -0.52 14.77 18.19
N TYR A 49 -1.72 14.20 18.12
CA TYR A 49 -2.13 13.15 19.04
C TYR A 49 -2.17 11.77 18.38
N LEU A 50 -1.45 10.81 18.94
CA LEU A 50 -1.51 9.41 18.55
C LEU A 50 -1.90 8.58 19.76
N SER A 51 -2.93 7.73 19.59
CA SER A 51 -3.25 6.74 20.62
C SER A 51 -2.02 5.85 20.91
N PRO A 52 -1.84 5.37 22.15
CA PRO A 52 -0.65 4.61 22.55
C PRO A 52 -0.37 3.38 21.66
N ALA A 53 -1.44 2.70 21.25
CA ALA A 53 -1.37 1.55 20.34
C ALA A 53 -0.81 1.89 18.94
N ILE A 54 -0.94 3.15 18.53
CA ILE A 54 -0.49 3.66 17.23
C ILE A 54 0.88 4.31 17.33
N ALA A 55 1.18 4.97 18.44
CA ALA A 55 2.45 5.64 18.68
C ALA A 55 3.65 4.69 18.46
N GLY A 56 3.56 3.44 18.95
CA GLY A 56 4.61 2.44 18.74
C GLY A 56 4.85 2.07 17.26
N ILE A 57 3.81 2.12 16.43
CA ILE A 57 3.90 1.83 14.99
C ILE A 57 4.64 2.95 14.27
N VAL A 58 4.38 4.20 14.65
CA VAL A 58 5.02 5.39 14.08
C VAL A 58 6.49 5.49 14.52
N VAL A 59 6.79 5.25 15.80
CA VAL A 59 8.18 5.23 16.30
C VAL A 59 9.01 4.18 15.55
N LYS A 60 8.48 2.97 15.36
CA LYS A 60 9.15 1.90 14.60
C LYS A 60 9.42 2.29 13.14
N GLU A 61 8.63 3.18 12.56
CA GLU A 61 8.88 3.72 11.22
C GLU A 61 9.99 4.77 11.23
N LEU A 62 9.97 5.70 12.19
CA LEU A 62 10.98 6.74 12.33
C LEU A 62 12.37 6.17 12.64
N SER A 63 12.44 5.10 13.43
CA SER A 63 13.68 4.41 13.81
C SER A 63 14.24 3.48 12.72
N GLN A 64 13.55 3.27 11.60
CA GLN A 64 14.13 2.54 10.47
C GLN A 64 15.15 3.44 9.74
N PRO A 65 16.41 2.98 9.57
CA PRO A 65 17.46 3.76 8.90
C PRO A 65 17.02 4.27 7.53
N ALA A 66 17.42 5.50 7.20
CA ALA A 66 17.03 6.23 5.99
C ALA A 66 17.33 5.51 4.66
N GLY A 67 18.04 4.38 4.66
CA GLY A 67 18.13 3.46 3.51
C GLY A 67 16.81 2.79 3.12
N GLY A 68 15.76 2.88 3.96
CA GLY A 68 14.41 2.40 3.66
C GLY A 68 13.42 3.47 3.18
N ARG A 69 13.76 4.76 3.31
CA ARG A 69 12.81 5.88 3.07
C ARG A 69 12.49 6.09 1.59
N ALA A 70 13.34 5.63 0.66
CA ALA A 70 13.05 5.66 -0.77
C ALA A 70 12.17 4.49 -1.27
N ARG A 71 11.89 3.47 -0.44
CA ARG A 71 11.23 2.23 -0.88
C ARG A 71 9.73 2.15 -0.56
N ARG A 72 9.18 3.06 0.27
CA ARG A 72 7.80 2.93 0.78
C ARG A 72 6.76 3.93 0.29
N GLN A 73 7.15 5.04 -0.35
CA GLN A 73 6.23 5.87 -1.15
C GLN A 73 6.26 5.52 -2.64
N ARG A 74 7.04 4.50 -3.00
CA ARG A 74 6.97 3.85 -4.29
C ARG A 74 6.01 2.68 -4.15
N SER A 75 4.74 2.85 -4.56
CA SER A 75 3.83 1.70 -4.80
C SER A 75 4.65 0.61 -5.49
N GLY A 76 4.47 -0.67 -5.17
CA GLY A 76 5.27 -1.72 -5.84
C GLY A 76 5.15 -1.65 -7.37
N LEU A 77 4.07 -1.05 -7.88
CA LEU A 77 3.86 -0.67 -9.28
C LEU A 77 4.91 0.31 -9.84
N SER A 78 5.46 1.22 -9.04
CA SER A 78 6.51 2.16 -9.46
C SER A 78 7.89 1.53 -9.62
N MET A 79 8.09 0.29 -9.12
CA MET A 79 9.29 -0.51 -9.42
C MET A 79 9.17 -1.23 -10.76
N LEU A 80 7.97 -1.28 -11.33
CA LEU A 80 7.67 -1.92 -12.59
C LEU A 80 7.70 -0.90 -13.73
N THR A 81 8.25 -1.32 -14.86
CA THR A 81 8.10 -0.61 -16.13
C THR A 81 6.63 -0.57 -16.54
N SER A 82 6.29 0.29 -17.51
CA SER A 82 4.93 0.33 -18.08
C SER A 82 4.52 -1.04 -18.62
N ARG A 83 5.43 -1.71 -19.33
CA ARG A 83 5.18 -3.03 -19.91
C ARG A 83 5.00 -4.13 -18.86
N GLU A 84 5.80 -4.10 -17.80
CA GLU A 84 5.66 -5.03 -16.68
C GLU A 84 4.34 -4.86 -15.94
N ARG A 85 3.84 -3.62 -15.80
CA ARG A 85 2.51 -3.34 -15.21
C ARG A 85 1.38 -3.88 -16.07
N GLU A 86 1.45 -3.65 -17.37
CA GLU A 86 0.46 -4.15 -18.32
C GLU A 86 0.39 -5.69 -18.31
N VAL A 87 1.55 -6.36 -18.30
CA VAL A 87 1.63 -7.81 -18.16
C VAL A 87 1.06 -8.28 -16.81
N LEU A 88 1.41 -7.62 -15.70
CA LEU A 88 0.86 -7.92 -14.38
C LEU A 88 -0.66 -7.79 -14.35
N GLN A 89 -1.21 -6.74 -14.96
CA GLN A 89 -2.65 -6.51 -15.01
C GLN A 89 -3.36 -7.64 -15.76
N LEU A 90 -2.91 -7.98 -16.96
CA LEU A 90 -3.53 -9.04 -17.75
C LEU A 90 -3.43 -10.43 -17.08
N ILE A 91 -2.33 -10.72 -16.39
CA ILE A 91 -2.19 -11.95 -15.58
C ILE A 91 -3.24 -11.94 -14.45
N SER A 92 -3.43 -10.80 -13.81
CA SER A 92 -4.36 -10.66 -12.68
C SER A 92 -5.82 -10.77 -13.10
N GLU A 93 -6.13 -10.39 -14.34
CA GLU A 93 -7.45 -10.56 -15.00
C GLU A 93 -7.71 -12.00 -15.49
N GLY A 94 -6.70 -12.88 -15.39
CA GLY A 94 -6.79 -14.30 -15.69
C GLY A 94 -6.38 -14.69 -17.11
N HIS A 95 -5.69 -13.81 -17.85
CA HIS A 95 -5.18 -14.14 -19.18
C HIS A 95 -3.96 -15.07 -19.12
N SER A 96 -3.94 -16.07 -19.99
CA SER A 96 -2.80 -16.94 -20.23
C SER A 96 -1.67 -16.21 -20.95
N ALA A 97 -0.44 -16.71 -20.82
CA ALA A 97 0.72 -16.12 -21.51
C ALA A 97 0.56 -16.05 -23.04
N ARG A 98 -0.23 -16.98 -23.62
CA ARG A 98 -0.55 -17.00 -25.06
C ARG A 98 -1.52 -15.88 -25.45
N GLU A 99 -2.57 -15.67 -24.68
CA GLU A 99 -3.55 -14.59 -24.91
C GLU A 99 -2.89 -13.22 -24.73
N ILE A 100 -2.06 -13.06 -23.69
CA ILE A 100 -1.28 -11.85 -23.46
C ILE A 100 -0.35 -11.59 -24.65
N ALA A 101 0.39 -12.60 -25.09
CA ALA A 101 1.29 -12.48 -26.24
C ALA A 101 0.57 -12.00 -27.51
N GLN A 102 -0.63 -12.53 -27.78
CA GLN A 102 -1.47 -12.10 -28.89
C GLN A 102 -1.95 -10.65 -28.73
N ARG A 103 -2.50 -10.29 -27.57
CA ARG A 103 -2.98 -8.91 -27.30
C ARG A 103 -1.87 -7.88 -27.44
N LEU A 104 -0.67 -8.26 -27.02
CA LEU A 104 0.47 -7.38 -26.92
C LEU A 104 1.38 -7.40 -28.17
N ASN A 105 1.04 -8.21 -29.19
CA ASN A 105 1.85 -8.46 -30.39
C ASN A 105 3.30 -8.85 -30.06
N LEU A 106 3.48 -9.75 -29.08
CA LEU A 106 4.78 -10.26 -28.63
C LEU A 106 4.84 -11.77 -28.69
N SER A 107 6.06 -12.32 -28.55
CA SER A 107 6.22 -13.77 -28.37
C SER A 107 5.83 -14.20 -26.95
N VAL A 108 5.34 -15.43 -26.80
CA VAL A 108 5.06 -16.04 -25.48
C VAL A 108 6.31 -16.03 -24.60
N LYS A 109 7.50 -16.25 -25.19
CA LYS A 109 8.79 -16.19 -24.49
C LYS A 109 9.07 -14.81 -23.89
N THR A 110 8.67 -13.75 -24.59
CA THR A 110 8.79 -12.37 -24.10
C THR A 110 7.86 -12.13 -22.92
N ILE A 111 6.62 -12.63 -22.97
CA ILE A 111 5.67 -12.51 -21.85
C ILE A 111 6.17 -13.26 -20.61
N GLU A 112 6.67 -14.48 -20.77
CA GLU A 112 7.26 -15.26 -19.67
C GLU A 112 8.48 -14.54 -19.05
N THR A 113 9.27 -13.85 -19.87
CA THR A 113 10.39 -13.03 -19.40
C THR A 113 9.90 -11.85 -18.55
N HIS A 114 8.88 -11.12 -19.00
CA HIS A 114 8.28 -10.04 -18.22
C HIS A 114 7.64 -10.56 -16.92
N ARG A 115 6.93 -11.69 -16.97
CA ARG A 115 6.35 -12.32 -15.77
C ARG A 115 7.43 -12.63 -14.73
N ARG A 116 8.55 -13.23 -15.15
CA ARG A 116 9.68 -13.51 -14.27
C ARG A 116 10.27 -12.23 -13.66
N GLN A 117 10.47 -11.19 -14.46
CA GLN A 117 10.99 -9.90 -13.99
C GLN A 117 10.05 -9.24 -12.96
N VAL A 118 8.74 -9.28 -13.20
CA VAL A 118 7.73 -8.79 -12.25
C VAL A 118 7.81 -9.57 -10.93
N MET A 119 7.82 -10.90 -10.99
CA MET A 119 7.92 -11.77 -9.82
C MET A 119 9.19 -11.48 -9.01
N GLU A 120 10.33 -11.34 -9.67
CA GLU A 120 11.61 -11.02 -9.05
C GLU A 120 11.60 -9.63 -8.39
N LYS A 121 11.16 -8.59 -9.12
CA LYS A 121 11.09 -7.21 -8.61
C LYS A 121 10.15 -7.06 -7.42
N LEU A 122 9.03 -7.78 -7.42
CA LEU A 122 8.04 -7.75 -6.34
C LEU A 122 8.35 -8.75 -5.21
N GLY A 123 9.29 -9.68 -5.42
CA GLY A 123 9.59 -10.75 -4.47
C GLY A 123 8.45 -11.76 -4.31
N ILE A 124 7.64 -11.95 -5.35
CA ILE A 124 6.43 -12.77 -5.35
C ILE A 124 6.72 -14.09 -6.08
N ARG A 125 6.20 -15.20 -5.54
CA ARG A 125 6.54 -16.55 -6.05
C ARG A 125 5.39 -17.27 -6.73
N SER A 126 4.16 -16.77 -6.62
CA SER A 126 3.00 -17.40 -7.25
C SER A 126 2.10 -16.40 -7.99
N VAL A 127 1.36 -16.90 -8.97
CA VAL A 127 0.35 -16.10 -9.69
C VAL A 127 -0.74 -15.63 -8.74
N ALA A 128 -1.17 -16.47 -7.78
CA ALA A 128 -2.16 -16.08 -6.78
C ALA A 128 -1.68 -14.88 -5.92
N GLU A 129 -0.40 -14.84 -5.57
CA GLU A 129 0.20 -13.69 -4.88
C GLU A 129 0.26 -12.45 -5.78
N LEU A 130 0.54 -12.60 -7.09
CA LEU A 130 0.49 -11.49 -8.06
C LEU A 130 -0.91 -10.91 -8.16
N THR A 131 -1.94 -11.75 -8.26
CA THR A 131 -3.34 -11.31 -8.32
C THR A 131 -3.74 -10.56 -7.04
N LYS A 132 -3.41 -11.10 -5.86
CA LYS A 132 -3.64 -10.40 -4.58
C LYS A 132 -2.90 -9.07 -4.51
N PHE A 133 -1.68 -9.01 -5.03
CA PHE A 133 -0.90 -7.79 -5.10
C PHE A 133 -1.59 -6.75 -6.00
N ALA A 134 -2.01 -7.15 -7.21
CA ALA A 134 -2.65 -6.26 -8.17
C ALA A 134 -3.97 -5.67 -7.63
N ILE A 135 -4.81 -6.48 -6.98
CA ILE A 135 -6.04 -6.01 -6.32
C ILE A 135 -5.71 -4.99 -5.21
N ARG A 136 -4.73 -5.32 -4.36
CA ARG A 136 -4.34 -4.45 -3.23
C ARG A 136 -3.78 -3.10 -3.68
N GLU A 137 -3.09 -3.06 -4.83
CA GLU A 137 -2.54 -1.83 -5.39
C GLU A 137 -3.53 -1.12 -6.34
N GLY A 138 -4.76 -1.61 -6.47
CA GLY A 138 -5.80 -1.00 -7.31
C GLY A 138 -5.56 -1.14 -8.82
N LEU A 139 -4.72 -2.09 -9.23
CA LEU A 139 -4.43 -2.37 -10.65
C LEU A 139 -5.57 -3.17 -11.31
N THR A 140 -6.31 -3.96 -10.54
CA THR A 140 -7.49 -4.69 -11.01
C THR A 140 -8.54 -4.80 -9.89
N SER A 141 -9.82 -4.94 -10.25
CA SER A 141 -10.94 -5.14 -9.32
C SER A 141 -11.28 -6.62 -9.16
N LEU A 142 -12.02 -6.96 -8.10
CA LEU A 142 -12.59 -8.31 -7.95
C LEU A 142 -13.75 -8.56 -8.92
N ASP A 143 -14.40 -7.49 -9.37
CA ASP A 143 -15.52 -7.54 -10.29
C ASP A 143 -15.00 -7.46 -11.74
N LYS A 144 -15.46 -8.40 -12.58
CA LYS A 144 -15.22 -8.44 -14.02
C LYS A 144 -16.26 -7.62 -14.77
#